data_AF-A0A7Y3C2X3-F1
#
_entry.id   AF-A0A7Y3C2X3-F1
#
_cell.length_a   1.000
_cell.length_b   1.000
_cell.length_c   1.000
_cell.angle_alpha   90.00
_cell.angle_beta   90.00
_cell.angle_gamma   90.00
#
_symmetry.space_group_name_H-M   'P 1'
#
loop_
_entity.id
_entity.type
_entity.pdbx_description
1 polymer ?
#
loop_
_entity_poly.entity_id
_entity_poly.type
_entity_poly.pdbx_seq_one_letter_code
_entity_poly.pdbx_strand_id
1 'polypeptide(L)'
;LKAGRAVSVDRTPSFVDGIGGSSVLEEMWPLAESLLAGSKVVTLEAVCDAIRALATRAHVVAEGAGGAAVAAALEWATESGGTAVAVVSGGNIDTDVLATILEGGVPHSP
;
A
#
# COMPACT_ATOMS: atom_id res chain seq x y z
N LEU A 1 -0.21 11.15 11.77
CA LEU A 1 0.93 12.10 11.87
C LEU A 1 0.52 13.49 12.35
N LYS A 2 -0.31 14.25 11.62
CA LYS A 2 -0.69 15.65 11.99
C LYS A 2 -1.20 15.83 13.43
N ALA A 3 -1.89 14.84 13.99
CA ALA A 3 -2.44 14.90 15.35
C ALA A 3 -1.40 14.71 16.47
N GLY A 4 -0.18 14.26 16.17
CA GLY A 4 0.87 13.98 17.19
C GLY A 4 0.52 12.84 18.16
N ARG A 5 -0.46 12.00 17.83
CA ARG A 5 -0.89 10.83 18.61
C ARG A 5 -1.60 9.82 17.74
N ALA A 6 -1.75 8.59 18.24
CA ALA A 6 -2.67 7.61 17.66
C ALA A 6 -4.10 8.20 17.62
N VAL A 7 -4.75 8.05 16.47
CA VAL A 7 -6.13 8.50 16.23
C VAL A 7 -6.89 7.38 15.52
N SER A 8 -8.15 7.21 15.91
CA SER A 8 -9.09 6.37 15.16
C SER A 8 -9.59 7.14 13.94
N VAL A 9 -9.70 6.45 12.81
CA VAL A 9 -10.27 6.97 11.55
C VAL A 9 -11.37 6.05 11.07
N ASP A 10 -12.32 6.62 10.34
CA ASP A 10 -13.36 5.84 9.67
C ASP A 10 -12.71 4.99 8.56
N ARG A 11 -12.89 3.68 8.64
CA ARG A 11 -12.38 2.74 7.64
C ARG A 11 -13.31 2.73 6.43
N THR A 12 -12.76 3.02 5.26
CA THR A 12 -13.40 2.70 3.98
C THR A 12 -12.86 1.36 3.48
N PRO A 13 -13.68 0.30 3.38
CA PRO A 13 -13.24 -0.99 2.86
C PRO A 13 -12.72 -0.89 1.43
N SER A 14 -11.65 -1.64 1.12
CA SER A 14 -11.12 -1.84 -0.22
C SER A 14 -10.52 -3.25 -0.32
N PHE A 15 -10.06 -3.66 -1.51
CA PHE A 15 -9.28 -4.87 -1.69
C PHE A 15 -7.89 -4.80 -1.00
N VAL A 16 -7.46 -3.61 -0.56
CA VAL A 16 -6.29 -3.41 0.29
C VAL A 16 -6.71 -3.53 1.75
N ASP A 17 -6.81 -4.76 2.24
CA ASP A 17 -7.35 -5.08 3.55
C ASP A 17 -6.28 -5.21 4.66
N GLY A 18 -5.10 -5.74 4.34
CA GLY A 18 -4.00 -5.99 5.29
C GLY A 18 -3.42 -4.74 5.96
N ILE A 19 -3.68 -3.55 5.40
CA ILE A 19 -3.34 -2.24 6.01
C ILE A 19 -4.60 -1.38 6.26
N GLY A 20 -5.79 -1.98 6.25
CA GLY A 20 -7.06 -1.30 6.45
C GLY A 20 -7.46 -1.08 7.91
N GLY A 21 -6.50 -1.05 8.85
CA GLY A 21 -6.77 -0.80 10.27
C GLY A 21 -7.29 0.62 10.52
N SER A 22 -8.18 0.78 11.49
CA SER A 22 -8.77 2.09 11.84
C SER A 22 -7.87 2.96 12.70
N SER A 23 -6.77 2.43 13.25
CA SER A 23 -5.78 3.19 14.02
C SER A 23 -4.45 2.47 14.04
N VAL A 24 -3.38 3.21 14.36
CA VAL A 24 -2.10 2.62 14.80
C VAL A 24 -2.26 2.19 16.25
N LEU A 25 -1.72 1.02 16.61
CA LEU A 25 -1.70 0.55 18.00
C LEU A 25 -1.03 1.59 18.90
N GLU A 26 -1.59 1.82 20.08
CA GLU A 26 -1.13 2.86 21.00
C GLU A 26 0.34 2.64 21.40
N GLU A 27 0.74 1.39 21.59
CA GLU A 27 2.10 0.99 21.93
C GLU A 27 3.09 1.17 20.77
N MET A 28 2.60 1.14 19.52
CA MET A 28 3.43 1.33 18.33
C MET A 28 3.60 2.81 17.96
N TRP A 29 2.70 3.69 18.41
CA TRP A 29 2.74 5.11 18.07
C TRP A 29 4.06 5.81 18.43
N PRO A 30 4.62 5.66 19.64
CA PRO A 30 5.89 6.32 19.99
C PRO A 30 7.06 5.91 19.08
N LEU A 31 7.07 4.66 18.62
CA LEU A 31 8.07 4.18 17.67
C LEU A 31 7.84 4.78 16.28
N ALA A 32 6.60 4.79 15.80
CA ALA A 32 6.26 5.38 14.51
C ALA A 32 6.57 6.88 14.47
N GLU A 33 6.23 7.62 15.52
CA GLU A 33 6.49 9.06 15.64
C GLU A 33 7.98 9.40 15.67
N SER A 34 8.80 8.59 16.35
CA SER A 34 10.24 8.85 16.48
C SER A 34 11.08 8.38 15.28
N LEU A 35 10.63 7.37 14.54
CA LEU A 35 11.41 6.73 13.48
C LEU A 35 10.98 7.12 12.07
N LEU A 36 9.71 7.48 11.85
CA LEU A 36 9.22 7.81 10.52
C LEU A 36 9.47 9.29 10.19
N ALA A 37 10.04 9.54 9.01
CA ALA A 37 10.13 10.89 8.46
C ALA A 37 8.77 11.43 7.99
N GLY A 38 7.81 10.55 7.70
CA GLY A 38 6.51 10.93 7.18
C GLY A 38 5.68 9.73 6.72
N SER A 39 4.59 10.02 6.01
CA SER A 39 3.70 9.04 5.37
C SER A 39 3.33 9.53 3.97
N LYS A 40 3.16 8.59 3.03
CA LYS A 40 2.64 8.89 1.68
C LYS A 40 1.31 8.16 1.48
N VAL A 41 0.36 8.84 0.85
CA VAL A 41 -0.96 8.29 0.51
C VAL A 41 -1.00 8.06 -0.98
N VAL A 42 -1.48 6.89 -1.40
CA VAL A 42 -1.59 6.50 -2.81
C VAL A 42 -3.02 6.09 -3.15
N THR A 43 -3.37 6.18 -4.42
CA THR A 43 -4.69 5.78 -4.94
C THR A 43 -4.77 4.26 -5.14
N LEU A 44 -5.98 3.69 -5.15
CA LEU A 44 -6.17 2.27 -5.43
C LEU A 44 -5.72 1.89 -6.85
N GLU A 45 -5.90 2.81 -7.79
CA GLU A 45 -5.41 2.70 -9.17
C GLU A 45 -3.89 2.55 -9.20
N ALA A 46 -3.16 3.40 -8.45
CA ALA A 46 -1.71 3.31 -8.35
C ALA A 46 -1.25 1.99 -7.70
N VAL A 47 -2.00 1.48 -6.70
CA VAL A 47 -1.75 0.14 -6.12
C VAL A 47 -1.92 -0.95 -7.18
N CYS A 48 -2.99 -0.90 -7.98
CA CYS A 48 -3.24 -1.87 -9.05
C CYS A 48 -2.13 -1.84 -10.10
N ASP A 49 -1.69 -0.64 -10.51
CA ASP A 49 -0.60 -0.47 -11.48
C ASP A 49 0.73 -1.03 -10.93
N ALA A 50 1.02 -0.82 -9.65
CA ALA A 50 2.19 -1.38 -8.99
C ALA A 50 2.14 -2.92 -8.93
N ILE A 51 1.00 -3.51 -8.56
CA ILE A 51 0.81 -4.97 -8.54
C ILE A 51 0.96 -5.55 -9.95
N ARG A 52 0.39 -4.89 -10.97
CA ARG A 52 0.55 -5.32 -12.37
C ARG A 52 2.01 -5.28 -12.80
N ALA A 53 2.75 -4.23 -12.44
CA ALA A 53 4.18 -4.13 -12.74
C ALA A 53 4.98 -5.23 -12.03
N LEU A 54 4.68 -5.53 -10.76
CA LEU A 54 5.31 -6.63 -10.03
C LEU A 54 5.07 -7.99 -10.70
N ALA A 55 3.83 -8.28 -11.08
CA ALA A 55 3.48 -9.55 -11.71
C ALA A 55 4.11 -9.70 -13.10
N THR A 56 4.05 -8.64 -13.92
CA THR A 56 4.43 -8.72 -15.34
C THR A 56 5.92 -8.47 -15.60
N ARG A 57 6.61 -7.72 -14.72
CA ARG A 57 8.01 -7.32 -14.92
C ARG A 57 8.97 -7.92 -13.91
N ALA A 58 8.51 -8.16 -12.68
CA ALA A 58 9.33 -8.75 -11.62
C ALA A 58 8.97 -10.22 -11.32
N HIS A 59 7.88 -10.73 -11.92
CA HIS A 59 7.33 -12.07 -11.66
C HIS A 59 7.04 -12.33 -10.17
N VAL A 60 6.56 -11.28 -9.48
CA VAL A 60 6.16 -11.34 -8.07
C VAL A 60 4.65 -11.12 -7.98
N VAL A 61 3.97 -12.04 -7.30
CA VAL A 61 2.55 -11.87 -6.93
C VAL A 61 2.51 -11.17 -5.57
N ALA A 62 1.90 -9.99 -5.54
CA ALA A 62 1.77 -9.17 -4.33
C ALA A 62 0.30 -8.94 -3.97
N GLU A 63 0.01 -8.92 -2.67
CA GLU A 63 -1.28 -8.47 -2.15
C GLU A 63 -1.40 -6.94 -2.16
N GLY A 64 -2.58 -6.41 -1.83
CA GLY A 64 -2.87 -4.97 -1.79
C GLY A 64 -1.88 -4.17 -0.94
N ALA A 65 -1.55 -4.64 0.26
CA ALA A 65 -0.61 -3.97 1.17
C ALA A 65 0.81 -3.90 0.60
N GLY A 66 1.30 -5.00 0.03
CA GLY A 66 2.60 -5.04 -0.65
C GLY A 66 2.64 -4.14 -1.89
N GLY A 67 1.55 -4.12 -2.67
CA GLY A 67 1.37 -3.22 -3.80
C GLY A 67 1.41 -1.73 -3.40
N ALA A 68 0.80 -1.37 -2.27
CA ALA A 68 0.75 0.01 -1.77
C ALA A 68 2.13 0.57 -1.44
N ALA A 69 3.01 -0.24 -0.84
CA ALA A 69 4.39 0.17 -0.57
C ALA A 69 5.16 0.45 -1.87
N VAL A 70 4.97 -0.39 -2.90
CA VAL A 70 5.63 -0.21 -4.21
C VAL A 70 5.07 0.99 -4.96
N ALA A 71 3.75 1.22 -4.95
CA ALA A 71 3.14 2.40 -5.52
C ALA A 71 3.71 3.70 -4.90
N ALA A 72 3.80 3.75 -3.58
CA ALA A 72 4.35 4.90 -2.86
C ALA A 72 5.83 5.15 -3.22
N ALA A 73 6.63 4.08 -3.33
CA ALA A 73 8.04 4.19 -3.70
C ALA A 73 8.24 4.65 -5.14
N LEU A 74 7.41 4.21 -6.09
CA LEU A 74 7.48 4.62 -7.49
C LEU A 74 7.12 6.10 -7.66
N GLU A 75 6.06 6.57 -7.01
CA GLU A 75 5.70 7.99 -7.00
C GLU A 75 6.80 8.83 -6.35
N TRP A 76 7.34 8.40 -5.20
CA TRP A 76 8.42 9.13 -4.52
C TRP A 76 9.70 9.17 -5.36
N ALA A 77 10.07 8.07 -6.02
CA ALA A 77 11.24 8.03 -6.91
C ALA A 77 11.05 8.99 -8.10
N THR A 78 9.83 9.08 -8.63
CA THR A 78 9.49 10.02 -9.72
C THR A 78 9.58 11.47 -9.26
N GLU A 79 9.08 11.78 -8.06
CA GLU A 79 9.09 13.13 -7.48
C GLU A 79 10.49 13.59 -7.07
N SER A 80 11.28 12.69 -6.49
CA SER A 80 12.60 13.01 -5.90
C SER A 80 13.77 12.84 -6.87
N GLY A 81 13.62 12.00 -7.90
CA GLY A 81 14.72 11.52 -8.74
C GLY A 81 15.71 10.60 -8.02
N GLY A 82 15.39 10.18 -6.79
CA GLY A 82 16.24 9.35 -5.94
C GLY A 82 15.97 7.85 -6.07
N THR A 83 16.87 7.05 -5.48
CA THR A 83 16.69 5.60 -5.36
C THR A 83 15.70 5.28 -4.25
N ALA A 84 14.63 4.55 -4.57
CA ALA A 84 13.64 4.07 -3.60
C ALA A 84 13.73 2.56 -3.40
N VAL A 85 13.39 2.11 -2.19
CA VAL A 85 13.23 0.70 -1.85
C VAL A 85 11.85 0.52 -1.23
N ALA A 86 11.12 -0.49 -1.69
CA ALA A 86 9.82 -0.88 -1.15
C ALA A 86 9.87 -2.32 -0.65
N VAL A 87 9.15 -2.60 0.43
CA VAL A 87 8.96 -3.95 0.96
C VAL A 87 7.65 -4.52 0.41
N VAL A 88 7.73 -5.62 -0.35
CA VAL A 88 6.55 -6.42 -0.69
C VAL A 88 6.25 -7.32 0.50
N SER A 89 5.31 -6.88 1.35
CA SER A 89 5.04 -7.50 2.65
C SER A 89 4.38 -8.88 2.58
N GLY A 90 3.65 -9.16 1.50
CA GLY A 90 2.87 -10.37 1.34
C GLY A 90 2.36 -10.55 -0.09
N GLY A 91 1.86 -11.75 -0.37
CA GLY A 91 1.36 -12.19 -1.68
C GLY A 91 0.06 -12.97 -1.58
N ASN A 92 -0.67 -12.84 -0.47
CA ASN A 92 -1.94 -13.52 -0.27
C ASN A 92 -3.06 -12.72 -0.94
N ILE A 93 -3.25 -12.95 -2.23
CA ILE A 93 -4.27 -12.27 -3.05
C ILE A 93 -5.18 -13.30 -3.70
N ASP A 94 -6.49 -13.05 -3.65
CA ASP A 94 -7.45 -13.88 -4.35
C ASP A 94 -7.26 -13.79 -5.87
N THR A 95 -7.49 -14.90 -6.56
CA THR A 95 -7.18 -15.03 -7.99
C THR A 95 -8.05 -14.15 -8.87
N ASP A 96 -9.29 -13.89 -8.47
CA ASP A 96 -10.23 -12.98 -9.15
C ASP A 96 -9.85 -11.50 -8.98
N VAL A 97 -9.38 -11.12 -7.79
CA VAL A 97 -8.81 -9.78 -7.53
C VAL A 97 -7.58 -9.58 -8.41
N LEU A 98 -6.65 -10.54 -8.43
CA LEU A 98 -5.45 -10.47 -9.27
C LEU A 98 -5.81 -10.41 -10.76
N ALA A 99 -6.75 -11.24 -11.23
CA ALA A 99 -7.20 -11.23 -12.62
C ALA A 99 -7.74 -9.84 -13.03
N THR A 100 -8.60 -9.26 -12.20
CA THR A 100 -9.16 -7.91 -12.42
C THR A 100 -8.04 -6.86 -12.55
N ILE A 101 -7.03 -6.90 -11.68
CA ILE A 101 -5.88 -5.99 -11.73
C ILE A 101 -5.09 -6.17 -13.02
N LEU A 102 -4.82 -7.42 -13.42
CA LEU A 102 -4.08 -7.73 -14.65
C LEU A 102 -4.82 -7.29 -15.91
N GLU A 103 -6.15 -7.33 -15.90
CA GLU A 103 -7.03 -6.85 -16.98
C GLU A 103 -7.14 -5.32 -17.05
N GLY A 104 -6.55 -4.59 -16.10
CA GLY A 104 -6.59 -3.13 -16.07
C GLY A 104 -7.65 -2.53 -15.15
N GLY A 105 -8.43 -3.37 -14.46
CA GLY A 105 -9.48 -2.94 -13.55
C GLY A 105 -8.99 -2.63 -12.14
N VAL A 106 -9.86 -1.98 -11.36
CA VAL A 106 -9.72 -1.82 -9.91
C VAL A 106 -10.74 -2.73 -9.22
N PRO A 107 -10.29 -3.72 -8.43
CA PRO A 107 -11.19 -4.62 -7.71
C PRO A 107 -12.15 -3.86 -6.80
N HIS A 108 -13.39 -4.33 -6.74
CA HIS A 108 -14.36 -3.83 -5.77
C HIS A 108 -14.05 -4.38 -4.38
N SER A 109 -14.40 -3.62 -3.35
CA SER A 109 -14.32 -4.10 -1.97
C SER A 109 -15.24 -5.32 -1.79
N PRO A 110 -14.81 -6.37 -1.07
CA PRO A 110 -15.69 -7.45 -0.67
C PRO A 110 -16.82 -6.98 0.26
#